data_AF-A0A929L260-F1
#
_entry.id   AF-A0A929L260-F1
#
_cell.length_a   1.000
_cell.length_b   1.000
_cell.length_c   1.000
_cell.angle_alpha   90.00
_cell.angle_beta   90.00
_cell.angle_gamma   90.00
#
_symmetry.space_group_name_H-M   'P 1'
#
loop_
_entity.id
_entity.type
_entity.pdbx_description
1 polymer ?
#
loop_
_entity_poly.entity_id
_entity_poly.type
_entity_poly.pdbx_seq_one_letter_code
_entity_poly.pdbx_strand_id
1 'polypeptide(L)'
;MANERDLYNFKERRAGFCHEIEKYIPSQGEKQIFKAGRDIQQMKENFRNWLGFHSDSDSFICENNQIGIATSQVLIEEGIQPSQDGSIISIDEIEPYLSGSIKLACWRLDHEDRYEPAVDLLCREIEKSLSHKLKLVSRSQFSSSQSLKKV
;
A
#
# COMPACT_ATOMS: atom_id res chain seq x y z
N MET A 1 4.13 13.20 -9.02
CA MET A 1 3.09 12.37 -8.35
C MET A 1 3.69 11.71 -7.11
N ALA A 2 2.97 10.82 -6.41
CA ALA A 2 3.29 10.34 -5.06
C ALA A 2 4.69 9.71 -4.90
N ASN A 3 5.33 9.26 -5.99
CA ASN A 3 6.65 8.61 -5.98
C ASN A 3 7.84 9.55 -6.27
N GLU A 4 7.59 10.84 -6.57
CA GLU A 4 8.63 11.88 -6.75
C GLU A 4 8.64 12.90 -5.61
N ARG A 5 7.64 12.85 -4.72
CA ARG A 5 7.56 13.69 -3.54
C ARG A 5 7.91 12.82 -2.33
N ASP A 6 8.75 13.34 -1.43
CA ASP A 6 9.00 12.70 -0.14
C ASP A 6 7.74 12.80 0.71
N LEU A 7 6.82 11.86 0.49
CA LEU A 7 5.57 11.79 1.23
C LEU A 7 5.80 11.04 2.53
N TYR A 8 5.51 11.73 3.64
CA TYR A 8 5.68 11.19 4.99
C TYR A 8 5.02 9.81 5.17
N ASN A 9 3.80 9.60 4.65
CA ASN A 9 3.11 8.32 4.77
C ASN A 9 3.84 7.16 4.08
N PHE A 10 4.50 7.39 2.94
CA PHE A 10 5.26 6.35 2.25
C PHE A 10 6.56 6.03 2.97
N LYS A 11 7.24 7.07 3.47
CA LYS A 11 8.44 6.91 4.30
C LYS A 11 8.16 6.06 5.53
N GLU A 12 7.11 6.38 6.29
CA GLU A 12 6.77 5.63 7.50
C GLU A 12 6.33 4.19 7.21
N ARG A 13 5.56 3.95 6.13
CA ARG A 13 5.17 2.59 5.72
C ARG A 13 6.39 1.73 5.37
N ARG A 14 7.33 2.28 4.59
CA ARG A 14 8.57 1.59 4.22
C ARG A 14 9.44 1.33 5.45
N ALA A 15 9.55 2.30 6.36
CA ALA A 15 10.28 2.12 7.62
C ALA A 15 9.66 1.00 8.48
N GLY A 16 8.32 0.97 8.62
CA GLY A 16 7.62 -0.09 9.34
C GLY A 16 7.81 -1.47 8.70
N PHE A 17 7.76 -1.55 7.36
CA PHE A 17 8.06 -2.77 6.63
C PHE A 17 9.50 -3.24 6.86
N CYS A 18 10.50 -2.37 6.67
CA CYS A 18 11.91 -2.73 6.89
C CYS A 18 12.15 -3.20 8.33
N HIS A 19 11.60 -2.47 9.32
CA HIS A 19 11.72 -2.84 10.72
C HIS A 19 11.19 -4.25 11.01
N GLU A 20 10.09 -4.65 10.38
CA GLU A 20 9.53 -6.00 10.56
C GLU A 20 10.33 -7.06 9.80
N ILE A 21 10.71 -6.79 8.55
CA ILE A 21 11.48 -7.73 7.72
C ILE A 21 12.86 -8.00 8.29
N GLU A 22 13.52 -7.00 8.88
CA GLU A 22 14.85 -7.15 9.49
C GLU A 22 14.90 -8.19 10.62
N LYS A 23 13.76 -8.51 11.25
CA LYS A 23 13.66 -9.57 12.26
C LYS A 23 13.83 -10.97 11.67
N TYR A 24 13.51 -11.14 10.38
CA TYR A 24 13.56 -12.41 9.67
C TYR A 24 14.75 -12.49 8.72
N ILE A 25 15.10 -11.37 8.07
CA ILE A 25 16.18 -11.28 7.09
C ILE A 25 17.03 -10.03 7.39
N PRO A 26 18.02 -10.14 8.30
CA PRO A 26 18.82 -9.00 8.74
C PRO A 26 19.51 -8.24 7.60
N SER A 27 19.44 -6.91 7.65
CA SER A 27 20.08 -5.99 6.69
C SER A 27 19.63 -6.15 5.23
N GLN A 28 18.46 -6.75 4.98
CA GLN A 28 17.89 -6.88 3.63
C GLN A 28 16.60 -6.09 3.40
N GLY A 29 16.04 -5.43 4.44
CA GLY A 29 14.74 -4.76 4.35
C GLY A 29 14.60 -3.81 3.15
N GLU A 30 15.55 -2.89 2.97
CA GLU A 30 15.51 -1.95 1.83
C GLU A 30 15.66 -2.64 0.47
N LYS A 31 16.39 -3.75 0.39
CA LYS A 31 16.58 -4.51 -0.85
C LYS A 31 15.32 -5.24 -1.29
N GLN A 32 14.37 -5.45 -0.38
CA GLN A 32 13.05 -5.98 -0.70
C GLN A 32 12.09 -4.91 -1.25
N ILE A 33 12.49 -3.63 -1.26
CA ILE A 33 11.64 -2.54 -1.76
C ILE A 33 11.95 -2.25 -3.22
N PHE A 34 10.96 -2.50 -4.07
CA PHE A 34 10.99 -2.14 -5.48
C PHE A 34 10.28 -0.80 -5.73
N LYS A 35 10.84 0.03 -6.62
CA LYS A 35 10.26 1.32 -7.00
C LYS A 35 9.32 1.15 -8.19
N ALA A 36 8.01 1.21 -7.94
CA ALA A 36 6.99 0.90 -8.94
C ALA A 36 7.02 1.84 -10.17
N GLY A 37 7.08 3.17 -10.00
CA GLY A 37 6.99 4.12 -11.12
C GLY A 37 6.07 5.28 -10.82
N ARG A 38 5.77 6.15 -11.78
CA ARG A 38 5.05 7.42 -11.49
C ARG A 38 3.56 7.38 -11.82
N ASP A 39 3.19 6.54 -12.76
CA ASP A 39 1.83 6.32 -13.24
C ASP A 39 1.58 4.81 -13.40
N ILE A 40 0.32 4.42 -13.59
CA ILE A 40 -0.06 3.01 -13.67
C ILE A 40 0.66 2.28 -14.81
N GLN A 41 0.88 2.93 -15.95
CA GLN A 41 1.54 2.28 -17.09
C GLN A 41 3.01 1.98 -16.78
N GLN A 42 3.76 2.96 -16.27
CA GLN A 42 5.13 2.75 -15.81
C GLN A 42 5.19 1.73 -14.67
N MET A 43 4.22 1.74 -13.75
CA MET A 43 4.14 0.74 -12.67
C MET A 43 4.01 -0.67 -13.22
N LYS A 44 3.15 -0.88 -14.21
CA LYS A 44 2.99 -2.18 -14.87
C LYS A 44 4.26 -2.62 -15.59
N GLU A 45 4.86 -1.74 -16.39
CA GLU A 45 6.06 -2.03 -17.17
C GLU A 45 7.25 -2.36 -16.26
N ASN A 46 7.52 -1.52 -15.27
CA ASN A 46 8.62 -1.74 -14.34
C ASN A 46 8.40 -3.02 -13.51
N PHE A 47 7.16 -3.29 -13.09
CA PHE A 47 6.86 -4.47 -12.30
C PHE A 47 7.02 -5.76 -13.11
N ARG A 48 6.60 -5.79 -14.38
CA ARG A 48 6.90 -6.92 -15.28
C ARG A 48 8.39 -7.17 -15.42
N ASN A 49 9.16 -6.11 -15.68
CA ASN A 49 10.60 -6.22 -15.81
C ASN A 49 11.22 -6.76 -14.52
N TRP A 50 10.80 -6.24 -13.36
CA TRP A 50 11.28 -6.71 -12.06
C TRP A 50 10.94 -8.19 -11.83
N LEU A 51 9.70 -8.61 -12.12
CA LEU A 51 9.24 -9.98 -11.96
C LEU A 51 10.04 -10.97 -12.80
N GLY A 52 10.45 -10.57 -14.02
CA GLY A 52 11.32 -11.37 -14.87
C GLY A 52 12.70 -11.69 -14.27
N PHE A 53 13.19 -10.87 -13.33
CA PHE A 53 14.44 -11.11 -12.60
C PHE A 53 14.23 -11.69 -11.19
N HIS A 54 12.98 -11.73 -10.71
CA HIS A 54 12.63 -12.13 -9.34
C HIS A 54 11.47 -13.14 -9.34
N SER A 55 11.57 -14.17 -10.20
CA SER A 55 10.53 -15.19 -10.41
C SER A 55 10.12 -15.94 -9.14
N ASP A 56 11.00 -15.98 -8.14
CA ASP A 56 10.77 -16.70 -6.89
C ASP A 56 9.94 -15.88 -5.87
N SER A 57 9.65 -14.61 -6.18
CA SER A 57 8.83 -13.76 -5.33
C SER A 57 7.35 -14.05 -5.53
N ASP A 58 6.69 -14.54 -4.48
CA ASP A 58 5.27 -14.91 -4.54
C ASP A 58 4.35 -13.92 -3.82
N SER A 59 4.88 -13.02 -2.98
CA SER A 59 4.06 -12.20 -2.10
C SER A 59 4.43 -10.72 -2.15
N PHE A 60 3.41 -9.87 -2.25
CA PHE A 60 3.56 -8.44 -2.53
C PHE A 60 2.77 -7.60 -1.53
N ILE A 61 3.43 -6.58 -0.97
CA ILE A 61 2.80 -5.53 -0.16
C ILE A 61 2.91 -4.23 -0.94
N CYS A 62 1.78 -3.67 -1.33
CA CYS A 62 1.70 -2.46 -2.12
C CYS A 62 1.55 -1.24 -1.21
N GLU A 63 2.38 -0.21 -1.40
CA GLU A 63 2.38 0.99 -0.54
C GLU A 63 1.16 1.91 -0.73
N ASN A 64 0.37 1.70 -1.78
CA ASN A 64 -0.90 2.41 -2.03
C ASN A 64 -1.83 1.58 -2.95
N ASN A 65 -3.06 2.09 -3.14
CA ASN A 65 -4.08 1.45 -3.96
C ASN A 65 -3.74 1.39 -5.45
N GLN A 66 -3.16 2.44 -6.04
CA GLN A 66 -2.77 2.47 -7.45
C GLN A 66 -1.73 1.39 -7.79
N ILE A 67 -0.77 1.18 -6.89
CA ILE A 67 0.22 0.12 -7.01
C ILE A 67 -0.46 -1.25 -6.85
N GLY A 68 -1.39 -1.39 -5.90
CA GLY A 68 -2.19 -2.62 -5.75
C GLY A 68 -2.96 -3.00 -7.03
N ILE A 69 -3.58 -2.00 -7.67
CA ILE A 69 -4.26 -2.16 -8.96
C ILE A 69 -3.27 -2.61 -10.04
N ALA A 70 -2.15 -1.90 -10.21
CA ALA A 70 -1.18 -2.23 -11.24
C ALA A 70 -0.57 -3.63 -11.03
N THR A 71 -0.17 -3.96 -9.80
CA THR A 71 0.41 -5.26 -9.44
C THR A 71 -0.57 -6.40 -9.68
N SER A 72 -1.82 -6.28 -9.21
CA SER A 72 -2.83 -7.34 -9.42
C SER A 72 -3.14 -7.57 -10.90
N GLN A 73 -3.27 -6.50 -11.68
CA GLN A 73 -3.50 -6.61 -13.12
C GLN A 73 -2.33 -7.30 -13.83
N VAL A 74 -1.08 -6.93 -13.53
CA VAL A 74 0.08 -7.60 -14.14
C VAL A 74 0.13 -9.07 -13.79
N LEU A 75 -0.03 -9.44 -12.51
CA LEU A 75 0.04 -10.85 -12.12
C LEU A 75 -0.99 -11.69 -12.87
N ILE A 76 -2.22 -11.20 -12.98
CA ILE A 76 -3.29 -11.87 -13.74
C ILE A 76 -2.96 -11.93 -15.23
N GLU A 77 -2.44 -10.85 -15.82
CA GLU A 77 -2.01 -10.78 -17.22
C GLU A 77 -0.87 -11.78 -17.53
N GLU A 78 0.02 -12.04 -16.56
CA GLU A 78 1.12 -13.01 -16.63
C GLU A 78 0.69 -14.44 -16.21
N GLY A 79 -0.60 -14.66 -15.92
CA GLY A 79 -1.14 -15.97 -15.56
C GLY A 79 -0.87 -16.41 -14.12
N ILE A 80 -0.37 -15.52 -13.26
CA ILE A 80 -0.13 -15.75 -11.84
C ILE A 80 -1.39 -15.42 -11.06
N GLN A 81 -1.95 -16.41 -10.35
CA GLN A 81 -3.17 -16.24 -9.57
C GLN A 81 -2.84 -15.90 -8.11
N PRO A 82 -3.16 -14.68 -7.65
CA PRO A 82 -3.19 -14.37 -6.22
C PRO A 82 -4.10 -15.37 -5.50
N SER A 83 -3.76 -15.75 -4.27
CA SER A 83 -4.36 -16.83 -3.45
C SER A 83 -3.81 -18.23 -3.69
N GLN A 84 -3.39 -18.55 -4.92
CA GLN A 84 -2.86 -19.87 -5.27
C GLN A 84 -1.34 -19.83 -5.32
N ASP A 85 -0.80 -18.94 -6.15
CA ASP A 85 0.63 -18.83 -6.37
C ASP A 85 1.26 -17.97 -5.27
N GLY A 86 0.51 -16.98 -4.78
CA GLY A 86 1.06 -15.88 -4.00
C GLY A 86 0.06 -15.04 -3.23
N SER A 87 0.55 -14.04 -2.50
CA SER A 87 -0.29 -13.10 -1.74
C SER A 87 -0.14 -11.66 -2.23
N ILE A 88 -1.23 -10.89 -2.23
CA ILE A 88 -1.19 -9.44 -2.45
C ILE A 88 -1.91 -8.75 -1.30
N ILE A 89 -1.24 -7.75 -0.72
CA ILE A 89 -1.82 -6.85 0.27
C ILE A 89 -1.69 -5.41 -0.26
N SER A 90 -2.80 -4.66 -0.27
CA SER A 90 -2.81 -3.25 -0.64
C SER A 90 -3.07 -2.32 0.55
N ILE A 91 -3.12 -1.02 0.27
CA ILE A 91 -3.63 0.00 1.19
C ILE A 91 -4.99 0.45 0.69
N ASP A 92 -5.95 0.51 1.60
CA ASP A 92 -7.36 0.77 1.36
C ASP A 92 -8.04 -0.28 0.46
N GLU A 93 -9.37 -0.28 0.51
CA GLU A 93 -10.18 -1.21 -0.27
C GLU A 93 -10.17 -0.80 -1.74
N ILE A 94 -9.98 -1.80 -2.61
CA ILE A 94 -10.03 -1.64 -4.07
C ILE A 94 -11.20 -2.46 -4.57
N GLU A 95 -12.04 -1.83 -5.38
CA GLU A 95 -13.15 -2.51 -6.02
C GLU A 95 -12.63 -3.63 -6.95
N PRO A 96 -13.17 -4.86 -6.88
CA PRO A 96 -12.62 -6.01 -7.59
C PRO A 96 -12.43 -5.78 -9.09
N TYR A 97 -13.34 -5.05 -9.75
CA TYR A 97 -13.23 -4.78 -11.20
C TYR A 97 -11.99 -3.95 -11.57
N LEU A 98 -11.40 -3.22 -10.62
CA LEU A 98 -10.13 -2.50 -10.82
C LEU A 98 -8.92 -3.43 -10.63
N SER A 99 -9.04 -4.49 -9.84
CA SER A 99 -7.96 -5.44 -9.51
C SER A 99 -8.10 -6.78 -10.23
N GLY A 100 -8.57 -6.74 -11.49
CA GLY A 100 -8.72 -7.94 -12.33
C GLY A 100 -9.76 -8.94 -11.80
N SER A 101 -10.82 -8.43 -11.18
CA SER A 101 -11.93 -9.18 -10.56
C SER A 101 -11.55 -9.96 -9.31
N ILE A 102 -10.44 -9.63 -8.64
CA ILE A 102 -10.04 -10.24 -7.36
C ILE A 102 -10.19 -9.23 -6.23
N LYS A 103 -10.83 -9.63 -5.13
CA LYS A 103 -10.87 -8.79 -3.93
C LYS A 103 -9.53 -8.85 -3.21
N LEU A 104 -8.82 -7.71 -3.13
CA LEU A 104 -7.51 -7.64 -2.47
C LEU A 104 -7.64 -7.51 -0.95
N ALA A 105 -6.77 -8.20 -0.21
CA ALA A 105 -6.54 -7.93 1.20
C ALA A 105 -5.89 -6.55 1.34
N CYS A 106 -6.23 -5.83 2.40
CA CYS A 106 -5.74 -4.47 2.55
C CYS A 106 -5.61 -4.02 4.01
N TRP A 107 -4.71 -3.07 4.22
CA TRP A 107 -4.75 -2.21 5.39
C TRP A 107 -5.71 -1.05 5.11
N ARG A 108 -6.89 -1.09 5.73
CA ARG A 108 -7.87 -0.02 5.68
C ARG A 108 -7.41 1.12 6.56
N LEU A 109 -7.23 2.29 5.97
CA LEU A 109 -7.01 3.52 6.70
C LEU A 109 -8.38 4.12 6.96
N ASP A 110 -8.68 4.35 8.23
CA ASP A 110 -9.92 5.04 8.56
C ASP A 110 -9.83 6.50 8.12
N HIS A 111 -10.43 6.81 6.97
CA HIS A 111 -10.51 8.18 6.45
C HIS A 111 -11.70 8.92 7.07
N GLU A 112 -12.74 8.19 7.49
CA GLU A 112 -13.95 8.77 8.07
C GLU A 112 -13.66 9.36 9.45
N ASP A 113 -12.98 8.58 10.29
CA ASP A 113 -12.51 9.00 11.62
C ASP A 113 -11.53 10.18 11.59
N ARG A 114 -10.99 10.54 10.41
CA ARG A 114 -10.04 11.65 10.26
C ARG A 114 -10.64 12.92 9.70
N TYR A 115 -11.66 12.86 8.82
CA TYR A 115 -12.15 14.09 8.20
C TYR A 115 -12.93 14.94 9.19
N GLU A 116 -13.81 14.36 10.02
CA GLU A 116 -14.63 15.15 10.95
C GLU A 116 -13.77 15.90 11.97
N PRO A 117 -12.84 15.25 12.68
CA PRO A 117 -12.02 15.95 13.65
C PRO A 117 -11.07 16.94 12.97
N ALA A 118 -10.60 16.67 11.75
CA ALA A 118 -9.76 17.62 11.02
C ALA A 118 -10.52 18.90 10.63
N VAL A 119 -11.77 18.76 10.18
CA VAL A 119 -12.63 19.90 9.85
C VAL A 119 -13.02 20.67 11.11
N ASP A 120 -13.36 19.99 12.19
CA ASP A 120 -13.65 20.63 13.48
C ASP A 120 -12.47 21.48 13.98
N LEU A 121 -11.26 20.91 13.96
CA LEU A 121 -10.06 21.63 14.37
C LEU A 121 -9.77 22.85 13.48
N LEU A 122 -10.04 22.73 12.18
CA LEU A 122 -9.91 23.86 11.25
C LEU A 122 -10.93 24.97 11.56
N CYS A 123 -12.21 24.62 11.74
CA CYS A 123 -13.26 25.56 12.10
C CYS A 123 -12.91 26.30 13.39
N ARG A 124 -12.44 25.58 14.41
CA ARG A 124 -12.02 26.17 15.68
C ARG A 124 -10.86 27.15 15.52
N GLU A 125 -9.84 26.82 14.72
CA GLU A 125 -8.72 27.73 14.45
C GLU A 125 -9.17 29.01 13.73
N ILE A 126 -10.10 28.89 12.78
CA ILE A 126 -10.68 30.03 12.05
C ILE A 126 -11.46 30.95 13.00
N GLU A 127 -12.29 30.37 13.88
CA GLU A 127 -13.10 31.14 14.84
C GLU A 127 -12.26 31.77 15.95
N LYS A 128 -11.26 31.03 16.44
CA LYS A 128 -10.36 31.47 17.49
C LYS A 128 -9.03 30.73 17.38
N SER A 129 -7.97 31.47 17.07
CA SER A 129 -6.64 30.88 16.96
C SER A 129 -6.28 30.05 18.20
N LEU A 130 -5.92 28.79 17.97
CA LEU A 130 -5.58 27.85 19.02
C LEU A 130 -4.14 28.13 19.46
N SER A 131 -3.91 28.21 20.77
CA SER A 131 -2.58 28.44 21.35
C SER A 131 -1.64 27.24 21.26
N HIS A 132 -2.11 26.10 20.73
CA HIS A 132 -1.38 24.83 20.71
C HIS A 132 -1.60 24.07 19.40
N LYS A 133 -0.58 23.33 18.98
CA LYS A 133 -0.69 22.39 17.85
C LYS A 133 -1.32 21.08 18.32
N LEU A 134 -2.27 20.57 17.56
CA LEU A 134 -2.93 19.29 17.81
C LEU A 134 -2.52 18.27 16.74
N LYS A 135 -2.32 17.01 17.16
CA LYS A 135 -2.00 15.89 16.26
C LYS A 135 -3.09 14.83 16.39
N LEU A 136 -3.79 14.57 15.30
CA LEU A 136 -4.76 13.48 15.19
C LEU A 136 -4.08 12.23 14.62
N VAL A 137 -4.40 11.07 15.20
CA VAL A 137 -3.89 9.76 14.76
C VAL A 137 -5.06 8.78 14.75
N SER A 138 -5.35 8.18 13.59
CA SER A 138 -6.31 7.08 13.49
C SER A 138 -5.59 5.74 13.44
N ARG A 139 -6.28 4.68 13.85
CA ARG A 139 -5.77 3.31 13.73
C ARG A 139 -6.14 2.76 12.35
N SER A 140 -5.21 2.04 11.75
CA SER A 140 -5.51 1.22 10.58
C SER A 140 -6.04 -0.14 11.02
N GLN A 141 -6.80 -0.79 10.15
CA GLN A 141 -7.33 -2.13 10.38
C GLN A 141 -6.95 -3.03 9.20
N PHE A 142 -6.57 -4.27 9.48
CA PHE A 142 -6.31 -5.25 8.43
C PHE A 142 -7.62 -5.92 8.01
N SER A 143 -7.90 -5.92 6.71
CA SER A 143 -9.01 -6.64 6.11
C SER A 143 -8.47 -7.78 5.25
N SER A 144 -8.66 -9.01 5.71
CA SER A 144 -8.33 -10.22 4.95
C SER A 144 -9.25 -10.38 3.74
N SER A 145 -8.76 -11.00 2.68
CA SER A 145 -9.54 -11.25 1.46
C SER A 145 -9.00 -12.45 0.68
N GLN A 146 -9.58 -12.71 -0.49
CA GLN A 146 -9.20 -13.76 -1.43
C GLN A 146 -7.73 -13.70 -1.81
N SER A 147 -7.11 -12.53 -1.97
CA SER A 147 -5.73 -12.41 -2.44
C SER A 147 -4.64 -12.89 -1.47
N LEU A 148 -4.98 -13.55 -0.36
CA LEU A 148 -4.02 -14.15 0.56
C LEU A 148 -3.95 -15.66 0.33
N LYS A 149 -2.72 -16.16 0.18
CA LYS A 149 -2.45 -17.60 0.14
C LYS A 149 -2.66 -18.19 1.54
N LYS A 150 -3.38 -19.30 1.62
CA LYS A 150 -3.55 -20.06 2.87
C LYS A 150 -2.31 -20.93 3.09
N VAL A 151 -1.73 -20.84 4.29
CA VAL A 151 -0.57 -21.64 4.74
C VAL A 151 -1.04 -22.78 5.62
#